data_AF-A0AAW0EJG6-F1
#
_entry.id   AF-A0AAW0EJG6-F1
#
_cell.length_a   1.000
_cell.length_b   1.000
_cell.length_c   1.000
_cell.angle_alpha   90.00
_cell.angle_beta   90.00
_cell.angle_gamma   90.00
#
_symmetry.space_group_name_H-M   'P 1'
#
loop_
_entity.id
_entity.type
_entity.pdbx_description
1 polymer ?
#
loop_
_entity_poly.entity_id
_entity_poly.type
_entity_poly.pdbx_seq_one_letter_code
_entity_poly.pdbx_strand_id
1 'polypeptide(L)'
;MPAPMLSTSPVYPALYLYPLNDSFFIPKQIALTTPGRRVRLGRKSPSSNAQSSPAPDKKQVNFDSSVVSRQHAEVWQEGNKIFVRDTHSANGTFVNGRRLSPEGQASYPYELKTNDLLELGTDITGYFDTIAHQRIVCRVVCVFTRVEVAMVAMADSRRQRRGYSVTGSVYIPRYQEVSAG
;
A
#
# COMPACT_ATOMS: atom_id res chain seq x y z
N MET A 1 7.73 30.15 5.15
CA MET A 1 6.44 29.48 4.89
C MET A 1 6.47 28.12 5.59
N PRO A 2 5.60 27.84 6.59
CA PRO A 2 5.54 26.51 7.17
C PRO A 2 4.95 25.51 6.16
N ALA A 3 5.53 24.32 6.09
CA ALA A 3 5.05 23.24 5.23
C ALA A 3 3.63 22.81 5.64
N PRO A 4 2.76 22.40 4.71
CA PRO A 4 1.41 21.96 5.02
C PRO A 4 1.48 20.70 5.89
N MET A 5 1.00 20.81 7.14
CA MET A 5 0.90 19.69 8.05
C MET A 5 -0.21 18.76 7.55
N LEU A 6 0.15 17.56 7.10
CA LEU A 6 -0.82 16.48 6.97
C LEU A 6 -1.25 16.06 8.38
N SER A 7 -2.38 16.62 8.81
CA SER A 7 -2.94 16.57 10.17
C SER A 7 -3.72 15.28 10.47
N THR A 8 -3.39 14.15 9.85
CA THR A 8 -4.15 12.92 10.09
C THR A 8 -3.56 12.15 11.26
N SER A 9 -4.23 12.22 12.42
CA SER A 9 -4.04 11.30 13.55
C SER A 9 -3.91 9.87 13.03
N PRO A 10 -2.89 9.10 13.44
CA PRO A 10 -2.70 7.77 12.87
C PRO A 10 -3.87 6.88 13.26
N VAL A 11 -4.52 6.33 12.25
CA VAL A 11 -5.75 5.54 12.36
C VAL A 11 -5.36 4.07 12.35
N TYR A 12 -5.94 3.27 13.25
CA TYR A 12 -5.62 1.85 13.41
C TYR A 12 -6.85 0.95 13.31
N PRO A 13 -6.71 -0.28 12.79
CA PRO A 13 -5.52 -0.81 12.14
C PRO A 13 -5.29 -0.16 10.76
N ALA A 14 -4.04 -0.06 10.32
CA ALA A 14 -3.64 0.50 9.04
C ALA A 14 -2.61 -0.38 8.33
N LEU A 15 -2.72 -0.41 7.01
CA LEU A 15 -1.76 -1.02 6.12
C LEU A 15 -0.98 0.08 5.39
N TYR A 16 0.34 0.06 5.50
CA TYR A 16 1.22 0.94 4.74
C TYR A 16 1.87 0.16 3.61
N LEU A 17 1.83 0.73 2.41
CA LEU A 17 2.46 0.18 1.21
C LEU A 17 3.61 1.11 0.80
N TYR A 18 4.83 0.66 1.03
CA TYR A 18 6.05 1.37 0.66
C TYR A 18 6.53 0.90 -0.71
N PRO A 19 6.60 1.77 -1.73
CA PRO A 19 7.10 1.39 -3.03
C PRO A 19 8.57 0.95 -2.96
N LEU A 20 8.91 -0.14 -3.65
CA LEU A 20 10.28 -0.61 -3.80
C LEU A 20 10.83 -0.39 -5.21
N ASN A 21 9.99 0.04 -6.14
CA ASN A 21 10.37 0.43 -7.48
C ASN A 21 9.68 1.73 -7.89
N ASP A 22 10.06 2.27 -9.05
CA ASP A 22 9.58 3.56 -9.57
C ASP A 22 8.11 3.55 -10.02
N SER A 23 7.36 2.47 -9.72
CA SER A 23 5.97 2.32 -10.10
C SER A 23 5.02 3.25 -9.36
N PHE A 24 5.39 3.76 -8.18
CA PHE A 24 4.66 4.82 -7.51
C PHE A 24 5.56 5.53 -6.48
N PHE A 25 5.70 6.86 -6.56
CA PHE A 25 6.69 7.59 -5.75
C PHE A 25 6.26 7.88 -4.29
N ILE A 26 4.98 7.67 -3.95
CA ILE A 26 4.41 8.09 -2.66
C ILE A 26 3.89 6.87 -1.90
N PRO A 27 4.39 6.54 -0.69
CA PRO A 27 3.82 5.48 0.13
C PRO A 27 2.32 5.65 0.32
N LYS A 28 1.55 4.58 0.18
CA LYS A 28 0.08 4.62 0.34
C LYS A 28 -0.32 4.05 1.69
N GLN A 29 -1.11 4.81 2.45
CA GLN A 29 -1.69 4.36 3.70
C GLN A 29 -3.16 3.97 3.52
N ILE A 30 -3.52 2.81 4.07
CA ILE A 30 -4.87 2.26 4.03
C ILE A 30 -5.33 2.06 5.47
N ALA A 31 -6.15 2.97 5.98
CA ALA A 31 -6.84 2.74 7.25
C ALA A 31 -7.94 1.67 7.09
N LEU A 32 -7.85 0.61 7.89
CA LEU A 32 -8.70 -0.57 7.96
C LEU A 32 -9.49 -0.59 9.29
N THR A 33 -10.08 0.54 9.68
CA THR A 33 -10.76 0.72 10.98
C THR A 33 -11.94 -0.21 11.21
N THR A 34 -12.57 -0.68 10.14
CA THR A 34 -13.77 -1.50 10.20
C THR A 34 -13.39 -2.94 9.87
N PRO A 35 -13.44 -3.87 10.84
CA PRO A 35 -13.15 -5.27 10.57
C PRO A 35 -14.12 -5.82 9.52
N GLY A 36 -13.61 -6.67 8.63
CA GLY A 36 -14.35 -7.25 7.51
C GLY A 36 -14.58 -6.30 6.31
N ARG A 37 -14.34 -4.99 6.48
CA ARG A 37 -14.49 -4.02 5.38
C ARG A 37 -13.34 -4.16 4.39
N ARG A 38 -13.70 -4.49 3.15
CA ARG A 38 -12.75 -4.67 2.05
C ARG A 38 -12.44 -3.34 1.37
N VAL A 39 -11.15 -3.06 1.21
CA VAL A 39 -10.60 -1.95 0.44
C VAL A 39 -10.07 -2.49 -0.87
N ARG A 40 -10.47 -1.88 -1.98
CA ARG A 40 -10.06 -2.31 -3.32
C ARG A 40 -8.71 -1.70 -3.70
N LEU A 41 -7.83 -2.50 -4.29
CA LEU A 41 -6.58 -2.12 -4.89
C LEU A 41 -6.72 -2.23 -6.41
N GLY A 42 -6.44 -1.16 -7.14
CA GLY A 42 -6.52 -1.21 -8.59
C GLY A 42 -6.15 0.10 -9.29
N ARG A 43 -6.26 0.12 -10.62
CA ARG A 43 -5.95 1.29 -11.44
C ARG A 43 -7.10 2.30 -11.48
N LYS A 44 -6.76 3.59 -11.48
CA LYS A 44 -7.72 4.69 -11.75
C LYS A 44 -8.38 4.47 -13.13
N SER A 45 -9.72 4.45 -13.17
CA SER A 45 -10.44 4.48 -14.44
C SER A 45 -10.44 5.92 -14.98
N PRO A 46 -10.13 6.17 -16.27
CA PRO A 46 -10.21 7.51 -16.85
C PRO A 46 -11.63 8.10 -16.81
N SER A 47 -12.66 7.26 -16.59
CA SER A 47 -14.05 7.69 -16.41
C SER A 47 -14.39 8.16 -14.98
N SER A 48 -13.46 8.11 -14.02
CA SER A 48 -13.67 8.71 -12.70
C SER A 48 -13.39 10.21 -12.74
N ASN A 49 -13.99 10.90 -13.72
CA ASN A 49 -14.20 12.34 -13.67
C ASN A 49 -15.58 12.58 -13.03
N ALA A 50 -15.70 12.13 -11.79
CA ALA A 50 -16.84 12.35 -10.94
C ALA A 50 -16.37 12.16 -9.50
N GLN A 51 -16.30 13.26 -8.75
CA GLN A 51 -16.78 13.19 -7.36
C GLN A 51 -18.07 12.37 -7.35
N SER A 52 -18.29 11.61 -6.28
CA SER A 52 -19.46 10.76 -5.99
C SER A 52 -19.25 9.30 -6.39
N SER A 53 -19.15 8.38 -5.43
CA SER A 53 -20.12 8.29 -4.35
C SER A 53 -19.51 8.63 -2.98
N PRO A 54 -20.15 9.52 -2.19
CA PRO A 54 -20.01 9.53 -0.73
C PRO A 54 -20.74 8.31 -0.15
N ALA A 55 -20.50 7.12 -0.70
CA ALA A 55 -20.83 5.88 -0.01
C ALA A 55 -19.69 5.67 0.99
N PRO A 56 -19.94 5.72 2.30
CA PRO A 56 -18.91 5.55 3.32
C PRO A 56 -18.16 4.20 3.22
N ASP A 57 -18.63 3.29 2.36
CA ASP A 57 -18.23 1.88 2.30
C ASP A 57 -17.19 1.55 1.23
N LYS A 58 -17.08 2.30 0.12
CA LYS A 58 -16.18 1.93 -1.00
C LYS A 58 -14.87 2.70 -0.96
N LYS A 59 -13.96 2.28 -0.07
CA LYS A 59 -12.57 2.79 -0.08
C LYS A 59 -11.79 2.05 -1.17
N GLN A 60 -11.21 2.80 -2.10
CA GLN A 60 -10.36 2.27 -3.17
C GLN A 60 -9.01 2.97 -3.19
N VAL A 61 -7.96 2.18 -3.33
CA VAL A 61 -6.57 2.61 -3.47
C VAL A 61 -6.20 2.50 -4.93
N ASN A 62 -5.87 3.65 -5.50
CA ASN A 62 -5.63 3.78 -6.92
C ASN A 62 -4.14 3.76 -7.24
N PHE A 63 -3.74 2.97 -8.24
CA PHE A 63 -2.40 2.95 -8.81
C PHE A 63 -2.43 3.48 -10.24
N ASP A 64 -1.38 4.18 -10.64
CA ASP A 64 -1.26 4.78 -11.98
C ASP A 64 -0.37 3.91 -12.90
N SER A 65 -0.57 2.58 -12.88
CA SER A 65 0.17 1.64 -13.74
C SER A 65 -0.78 0.75 -14.54
N SER A 66 -0.59 0.69 -15.86
CA SER A 66 -1.44 -0.06 -16.81
C SER A 66 -1.42 -1.58 -16.59
N VAL A 67 -0.35 -2.10 -15.98
CA VAL A 67 -0.20 -3.52 -15.61
C VAL A 67 -1.15 -3.94 -14.48
N VAL A 68 -1.74 -2.95 -13.78
CA VAL A 68 -2.69 -3.18 -12.70
C VAL A 68 -4.11 -3.04 -13.22
N SER A 69 -4.94 -4.03 -12.89
CA SER A 69 -6.35 -4.09 -13.25
C SER A 69 -7.15 -3.05 -12.46
N ARG A 70 -8.31 -2.61 -12.97
CA ARG A 70 -9.18 -1.66 -12.23
C ARG A 70 -9.65 -2.23 -10.88
N GLN A 71 -9.89 -3.54 -10.86
CA GLN A 71 -10.12 -4.35 -9.67
C GLN A 71 -9.06 -5.45 -9.69
N HIS A 72 -7.92 -5.21 -9.04
CA HIS A 72 -6.78 -6.13 -9.09
C HIS A 72 -6.73 -7.01 -7.85
N ALA A 73 -6.82 -6.37 -6.68
CA ALA A 73 -6.83 -7.06 -5.41
C ALA A 73 -7.75 -6.35 -4.41
N GLU A 74 -8.08 -7.03 -3.32
CA GLU A 74 -8.80 -6.47 -2.18
C GLU A 74 -8.02 -6.76 -0.90
N VAL A 75 -7.97 -5.79 0.01
CA VAL A 75 -7.38 -5.94 1.34
C VAL A 75 -8.40 -5.64 2.41
N TRP A 76 -8.37 -6.39 3.51
CA TRP A 76 -9.23 -6.14 4.67
C TRP A 76 -8.51 -6.53 5.94
N GLN A 77 -9.04 -6.06 7.07
CA GLN A 77 -8.60 -6.51 8.38
C GLN A 77 -9.69 -7.40 8.99
N GLU A 78 -9.27 -8.48 9.64
CA GLU A 78 -10.14 -9.41 10.35
C GLU A 78 -9.34 -10.08 11.47
N GLY A 79 -9.87 -10.11 12.70
CA GLY A 79 -9.22 -10.80 13.82
C GLY A 79 -7.78 -10.33 14.12
N ASN A 80 -7.53 -9.02 14.04
CA ASN A 80 -6.18 -8.43 14.21
C ASN A 80 -5.13 -8.93 13.20
N LYS A 81 -5.59 -9.38 12.03
CA LYS A 81 -4.78 -9.76 10.89
C LYS A 81 -5.23 -9.00 9.67
N ILE A 82 -4.30 -8.70 8.76
CA ILE A 82 -4.62 -8.06 7.49
C ILE A 82 -4.52 -9.13 6.41
N PHE A 83 -5.51 -9.19 5.55
CA PHE A 83 -5.57 -10.13 4.46
C PHE A 83 -5.56 -9.41 3.12
N VAL A 84 -4.99 -10.05 2.11
CA VAL A 84 -5.08 -9.67 0.71
C VAL A 84 -5.69 -10.81 -0.09
N ARG A 85 -6.47 -10.48 -1.11
CA ARG A 85 -6.93 -11.43 -2.11
C ARG A 85 -6.83 -10.84 -3.50
N ASP A 86 -6.44 -11.65 -4.45
CA ASP A 86 -6.55 -11.34 -5.87
C ASP A 86 -8.02 -11.41 -6.31
N THR A 87 -8.47 -10.45 -7.09
CA THR A 87 -9.85 -10.38 -7.60
C THR A 87 -9.90 -10.64 -9.11
N HIS A 88 -9.35 -11.77 -9.57
CA HIS A 88 -9.28 -12.10 -11.00
C HIS A 88 -8.47 -11.02 -11.75
N SER A 89 -7.29 -10.70 -11.22
CA SER A 89 -6.40 -9.80 -11.94
C SER A 89 -5.87 -10.48 -13.22
N ALA A 90 -5.68 -9.68 -14.27
CA ALA A 90 -5.15 -10.19 -15.54
C ALA A 90 -3.70 -10.66 -15.39
N ASN A 91 -2.87 -9.83 -14.74
CA ASN A 91 -1.43 -10.08 -14.62
C ASN A 91 -1.02 -10.78 -13.32
N GLY A 92 -1.98 -11.11 -12.44
CA GLY A 92 -1.72 -11.77 -11.16
C GLY A 92 -1.25 -10.84 -10.04
N THR A 93 -1.53 -11.27 -8.81
CA THR A 93 -0.96 -10.72 -7.57
C THR A 93 0.06 -11.70 -7.00
N PHE A 94 1.20 -11.21 -6.54
CA PHE A 94 2.26 -12.01 -5.93
C PHE A 94 2.57 -11.48 -4.53
N VAL A 95 2.84 -12.40 -3.60
CA VAL A 95 3.33 -12.08 -2.26
C VAL A 95 4.61 -12.86 -2.00
N ASN A 96 5.69 -12.16 -1.64
CA ASN A 96 7.02 -12.73 -1.41
C ASN A 96 7.50 -13.60 -2.60
N GLY A 97 7.28 -13.11 -3.83
CA GLY A 97 7.61 -13.83 -5.07
C GLY A 97 6.69 -15.02 -5.40
N ARG A 98 5.69 -15.32 -4.56
CA ARG A 98 4.72 -16.40 -4.80
C ARG A 98 3.40 -15.83 -5.30
N ARG A 99 2.94 -16.33 -6.44
CA ARG A 99 1.64 -15.95 -7.00
C ARG A 99 0.48 -16.46 -6.13
N LEU A 100 -0.52 -15.62 -5.88
CA LEU A 100 -1.67 -15.97 -5.03
C LEU A 100 -2.75 -16.79 -5.75
N SER A 101 -2.96 -16.57 -7.04
CA SER A 101 -3.96 -17.29 -7.85
C SER A 101 -3.44 -17.64 -9.25
N PRO A 102 -4.05 -18.65 -9.90
CA PRO A 102 -3.96 -18.83 -11.34
C PRO A 102 -4.48 -17.61 -12.12
N GLU A 103 -4.16 -17.54 -13.40
CA GLU A 103 -4.56 -16.40 -14.24
C GLU A 103 -6.07 -16.40 -14.42
N GLY A 104 -6.69 -15.22 -14.25
CA GLY A 104 -8.14 -15.11 -14.33
C GLY A 104 -8.87 -15.89 -13.23
N GLN A 105 -8.28 -16.04 -12.05
CA GLN A 105 -8.97 -16.62 -10.89
C GLN A 105 -8.79 -15.76 -9.65
N ALA A 106 -9.83 -15.69 -8.82
CA ALA A 106 -9.72 -15.06 -7.51
C ALA A 106 -8.89 -15.94 -6.58
N SER A 107 -8.02 -15.34 -5.77
CA SER A 107 -7.22 -16.09 -4.80
C SER A 107 -7.98 -16.35 -3.50
N TYR A 108 -7.53 -17.35 -2.76
CA TYR A 108 -7.85 -17.43 -1.33
C TYR A 108 -7.25 -16.23 -0.58
N PRO A 109 -7.88 -15.81 0.55
CA PRO A 109 -7.30 -14.83 1.45
C PRO A 109 -5.88 -15.21 1.87
N TYR A 110 -4.93 -14.31 1.65
CA TYR A 110 -3.56 -14.43 2.11
C TYR A 110 -3.33 -13.47 3.28
N GLU A 111 -2.85 -13.98 4.41
CA GLU A 111 -2.51 -13.17 5.58
C GLU A 111 -1.22 -12.37 5.29
N LEU A 112 -1.35 -11.05 5.18
CA LEU A 112 -0.22 -10.13 5.04
C LEU A 112 0.45 -9.88 6.39
N LYS A 113 1.77 -10.01 6.39
CA LYS A 113 2.63 -9.68 7.52
C LYS A 113 3.43 -8.42 7.21
N THR A 114 3.79 -7.70 8.28
CA THR A 114 4.78 -6.65 8.17
C THR A 114 6.04 -7.22 7.57
N ASN A 115 6.61 -6.49 6.61
CA ASN A 115 7.78 -6.84 5.82
C ASN A 115 7.53 -7.69 4.57
N ASP A 116 6.30 -8.14 4.32
CA ASP A 116 5.98 -8.88 3.09
C ASP A 116 6.15 -8.00 1.84
N LEU A 117 6.55 -8.64 0.75
CA LEU A 117 6.65 -8.01 -0.57
C LEU A 117 5.38 -8.29 -1.35
N LEU A 118 4.57 -7.27 -1.59
CA LEU A 118 3.38 -7.34 -2.44
C LEU A 118 3.73 -6.84 -3.83
N GLU A 119 3.57 -7.71 -4.83
CA GLU A 119 3.74 -7.38 -6.23
C GLU A 119 2.40 -7.43 -6.96
N LEU A 120 2.08 -6.37 -7.70
CA LEU A 120 0.85 -6.27 -8.49
C LEU A 120 1.21 -6.22 -9.97
N GLY A 121 0.71 -7.21 -10.72
CA GLY A 121 0.95 -7.38 -12.14
C GLY A 121 2.37 -7.84 -12.50
N THR A 122 2.65 -7.82 -13.79
CA THR A 122 3.92 -8.23 -14.41
C THR A 122 4.43 -7.11 -15.31
N ASP A 123 5.74 -7.12 -15.57
CA ASP A 123 6.37 -6.14 -16.44
C ASP A 123 5.86 -6.33 -17.88
N ILE A 124 5.29 -5.28 -18.48
CA ILE A 124 4.88 -5.29 -19.88
C ILE A 124 6.06 -4.78 -20.70
N THR A 125 6.60 -5.66 -21.55
CA THR A 125 7.70 -5.35 -22.45
C THR A 125 7.16 -4.78 -23.75
N GLY A 126 7.76 -3.69 -24.23
CA GLY A 126 7.43 -3.04 -25.50
C GLY A 126 8.12 -3.69 -26.70
N TYR A 127 8.01 -3.05 -27.86
CA TYR A 127 8.51 -3.57 -29.14
C TYR A 127 10.04 -3.77 -29.22
N PHE A 128 10.80 -3.03 -28.41
CA PHE A 128 12.27 -3.05 -28.41
C PHE A 128 12.87 -3.72 -27.17
N ASP A 129 12.19 -4.69 -26.58
CA ASP A 129 12.58 -5.32 -25.30
C ASP A 129 12.74 -4.35 -24.12
N THR A 130 12.25 -3.13 -24.25
CA THR A 130 12.20 -2.14 -23.18
C THR A 130 10.96 -2.33 -22.32
N ILE A 131 11.08 -2.21 -21.00
CA ILE A 131 9.92 -2.30 -20.10
C ILE A 131 9.04 -1.07 -20.33
N ALA A 132 7.92 -1.24 -21.04
CA ALA A 132 6.95 -0.18 -21.30
C ALA A 132 6.18 0.18 -20.03
N HIS A 133 5.86 -0.83 -19.21
CA HIS A 133 5.20 -0.63 -17.92
C HIS A 133 5.72 -1.62 -16.88
N GLN A 134 6.15 -1.10 -15.74
CA GLN A 134 6.68 -1.91 -14.64
C GLN A 134 5.55 -2.44 -13.75
N ARG A 135 5.70 -3.69 -13.28
CA ARG A 135 4.92 -4.27 -12.18
C ARG A 135 5.05 -3.39 -10.95
N ILE A 136 4.05 -3.34 -10.09
CA ILE A 136 4.18 -2.58 -8.83
C ILE A 136 4.82 -3.49 -7.79
N VAL A 137 5.92 -3.08 -7.17
CA VAL A 137 6.51 -3.79 -6.04
C VAL A 137 6.43 -2.89 -4.82
N CYS A 138 5.82 -3.38 -3.75
CA CYS A 138 5.74 -2.64 -2.50
C CYS A 138 5.98 -3.51 -1.27
N ARG A 139 6.66 -2.95 -0.28
CA ARG A 139 6.81 -3.55 1.03
C ARG A 139 5.61 -3.18 1.89
N VAL A 140 5.02 -4.19 2.47
CA VAL A 140 3.84 -4.09 3.30
C VAL A 140 4.26 -3.87 4.75
N VAL A 141 3.61 -2.94 5.44
CA VAL A 141 3.75 -2.78 6.90
C VAL A 141 2.37 -2.75 7.52
N CYS A 142 2.08 -3.78 8.32
CA CYS A 142 0.83 -3.94 9.04
C CYS A 142 0.98 -3.29 10.42
N VAL A 143 0.03 -2.44 10.78
CA VAL A 143 0.03 -1.71 12.04
C VAL A 143 -1.34 -1.78 12.66
N PHE A 144 -1.43 -2.32 13.87
CA PHE A 144 -2.67 -2.50 14.62
C PHE A 144 -2.76 -1.57 15.84
N THR A 145 -1.63 -1.08 16.35
CA THR A 145 -1.58 -0.23 17.55
C THR A 145 -0.70 1.00 17.39
N ARG A 146 -0.89 2.00 18.29
CA ARG A 146 -0.02 3.17 18.40
C ARG A 146 1.44 2.82 18.66
N VAL A 147 1.68 1.80 19.47
CA VAL A 147 3.03 1.37 19.84
C VAL A 147 3.76 0.80 18.63
N GLU A 148 3.07 0.03 17.79
CA GLU A 148 3.64 -0.54 16.56
C GLU A 148 4.07 0.54 15.56
N VAL A 149 3.33 1.65 15.40
CA VAL A 149 3.80 2.78 14.56
C VAL A 149 5.08 3.37 15.08
N ALA A 150 5.18 3.61 16.39
CA ALA A 150 6.38 4.18 16.97
C ALA A 150 7.59 3.27 16.70
N MET A 151 7.40 1.94 16.84
CA MET A 151 8.45 0.97 16.52
C MET A 151 8.85 0.99 15.03
N VAL A 152 7.88 1.04 14.12
CA VAL A 152 8.12 1.12 12.68
C VAL A 152 8.88 2.40 12.32
N ALA A 153 8.43 3.55 12.84
CA ALA A 153 9.07 4.85 12.60
C ALA A 153 10.51 4.90 13.15
N MET A 154 10.74 4.33 14.33
CA MET A 154 12.08 4.19 14.91
C MET A 154 12.98 3.26 14.09
N ALA A 155 12.44 2.16 13.56
CA ALA A 155 13.18 1.22 12.71
C ALA A 155 13.56 1.85 11.36
N ASP A 156 12.67 2.66 10.78
CA ASP A 156 12.92 3.38 9.53
C ASP A 156 13.99 4.46 9.70
N SER A 157 13.93 5.22 10.81
CA SER A 157 14.94 6.22 11.20
C SER A 157 16.35 5.62 11.32
N ARG A 158 16.46 4.37 11.79
CA ARG A 158 17.74 3.65 11.87
C ARG A 158 18.23 3.16 10.50
N ARG A 159 17.31 2.82 9.60
CA ARG A 159 17.65 2.37 8.23
C ARG A 159 18.11 3.52 7.33
N GLN A 160 17.50 4.70 7.44
CA GLN A 160 17.95 5.90 6.74
C GLN A 160 19.39 6.31 7.10
N ARG A 161 19.85 6.02 8.33
CA ARG A 161 21.25 6.24 8.74
C ARG A 161 22.26 5.29 8.09
N ARG A 162 21.84 4.19 7.46
CA ARG A 162 22.69 3.23 6.76
C ARG A 162 22.76 3.43 5.24
N GLY A 163 22.31 4.58 4.73
CA GLY A 163 22.62 5.00 3.35
C GLY A 163 21.75 4.40 2.24
N TYR A 164 20.60 3.81 2.56
CA TYR A 164 19.55 3.53 1.55
C TYR A 164 18.54 4.68 1.55
N SER A 165 18.76 5.66 0.68
CA SER A 165 17.77 6.68 0.34
C SER A 165 16.78 6.08 -0.65
N VAL A 166 15.57 5.76 -0.18
CA VAL A 166 14.41 5.53 -1.06
C VAL A 166 13.24 6.30 -0.45
N THR A 167 12.78 7.31 -1.20
CA THR A 167 11.67 8.23 -0.95
C THR A 167 11.90 9.38 0.04
N GLY A 168 11.73 10.60 -0.50
CA GLY A 168 11.64 11.81 0.28
C GLY A 168 10.47 11.78 1.26
N SER A 169 10.72 12.33 2.45
CA SER A 169 9.73 12.87 3.37
C SER A 169 8.60 11.92 3.79
N VAL A 170 8.94 10.82 4.47
CA VAL A 170 8.06 10.35 5.56
C VAL A 170 8.34 11.25 6.76
N TYR A 171 7.51 12.27 6.94
CA TYR A 171 7.56 13.13 8.12
C TYR A 171 7.11 12.31 9.34
N ILE A 172 8.08 11.79 10.09
CA ILE A 172 7.84 11.25 11.43
C ILE A 172 7.64 12.48 12.33
N PRO A 173 6.45 12.73 12.91
CA PRO A 173 6.29 13.85 13.81
C PRO A 173 7.23 13.65 15.00
N ARG A 174 8.23 14.52 15.13
CA ARG A 174 8.99 14.64 16.37
C ARG A 174 8.00 14.98 17.46
N TYR A 175 7.74 14.04 18.36
CA TYR A 175 7.22 14.39 19.67
C TYR A 175 8.27 15.28 20.33
N GLN A 176 7.96 16.57 20.41
CA GLN A 176 8.76 17.51 21.18
C GLN A 176 8.58 17.13 22.64
N GLU A 177 9.69 16.74 23.29
CA GLU A 177 9.75 16.56 24.73
C GLU A 177 9.24 17.86 25.38
N VAL A 178 8.14 17.73 26.12
CA VAL A 178 7.75 18.73 27.11
C VAL A 178 8.80 18.70 28.21
N SER A 179 9.81 19.56 28.10
CA SER A 179 10.66 19.89 29.24
C SER A 179 9.79 20.68 30.22
N ALA A 180 9.49 20.05 31.35
CA ALA A 180 9.17 20.76 32.56
C ALA A 180 10.31 21.73 32.91
N GLY A 181 9.95 22.90 33.41
CA GLY A 181 10.85 23.99 33.78
C GLY A 181 10.06 25.27 33.94
#